data_AF-A0A9J6C221-F1
#
_entry.id   AF-A0A9J6C221-F1
#
_cell.length_a   1.000
_cell.length_b   1.000
_cell.length_c   1.000
_cell.angle_alpha   90.00
_cell.angle_beta   90.00
_cell.angle_gamma   90.00
#
_symmetry.space_group_name_H-M   'P 1'
#
loop_
_entity.id
_entity.type
_entity.pdbx_description
1 polymer ?
#
loop_
_entity_poly.entity_id
_entity_poly.type
_entity_poly.pdbx_seq_one_letter_code
_entity_poly.pdbx_strand_id
1 'polypeptide(L)'
;MLKFATILIISIAIIAIKAEDDDENTLKCLVGHLKSRGVQEDFFDSVSTQFNTQVDCPALINAKLSRAYSKIESKLKADNYFGKYANCVMENLKRNDDNTVIMLRREAIKLNGLGIAVWNYFNQKEYLDKLKKRVEDNINTVAQQKCIMVN
;
A
#
# COMPACT_ATOMS: atom_id res chain seq x y z
N MET A 1 -48.64 26.18 17.26
CA MET A 1 -47.29 26.78 17.28
C MET A 1 -46.42 25.90 18.16
N LEU A 2 -45.24 25.47 17.64
CA LEU A 2 -44.01 25.00 18.31
C LEU A 2 -44.17 24.43 19.75
N LYS A 3 -43.63 23.25 20.09
CA LYS A 3 -42.19 23.12 20.40
C LYS A 3 -41.75 21.65 20.50
N PHE A 4 -40.77 21.34 19.66
CA PHE A 4 -39.56 20.53 19.87
C PHE A 4 -39.65 19.07 20.33
N ALA A 5 -39.44 18.22 19.32
CA ALA A 5 -38.82 16.91 19.37
C ALA A 5 -37.76 16.77 20.47
N THR A 6 -37.97 15.78 21.33
CA THR A 6 -37.02 15.33 22.32
C THR A 6 -35.80 14.73 21.62
N ILE A 7 -34.74 15.53 21.63
CA ILE A 7 -33.32 15.24 21.48
C ILE A 7 -32.98 13.74 21.61
N LEU A 8 -32.82 13.08 20.46
CA LEU A 8 -32.09 11.82 20.32
C LEU A 8 -30.60 12.17 20.10
N ILE A 9 -29.94 12.65 21.15
CA ILE A 9 -28.49 12.86 21.16
C ILE A 9 -27.94 12.08 22.33
N ILE A 10 -27.57 10.84 22.09
CA ILE A 10 -26.46 10.08 22.70
C ILE A 10 -26.40 8.80 21.86
N SER A 11 -25.56 8.77 20.82
CA SER A 11 -25.10 7.52 20.16
C SER A 11 -24.03 7.73 19.08
N ILE A 12 -23.69 8.97 18.70
CA ILE A 12 -22.64 9.19 17.68
C ILE A 12 -21.38 9.72 18.35
N ALA A 13 -20.67 8.85 19.07
CA ALA A 13 -19.33 9.17 19.59
C ALA A 13 -18.34 8.00 19.59
N ILE A 14 -18.65 6.83 19.01
CA ILE A 14 -17.77 5.64 19.11
C ILE A 14 -17.47 4.98 17.75
N ILE A 15 -17.34 5.74 16.66
CA ILE A 15 -16.94 5.15 15.35
C ILE A 15 -15.70 5.82 14.74
N ALA A 16 -15.17 6.91 15.30
CA ALA A 16 -14.00 7.59 14.72
C ALA A 16 -12.63 7.07 15.20
N ILE A 17 -12.55 6.31 16.31
CA ILE A 17 -11.25 6.00 16.95
C ILE A 17 -10.56 4.77 16.34
N LYS A 18 -11.30 3.83 15.72
CA LYS A 18 -10.69 2.60 15.17
C LYS A 18 -9.89 2.81 13.88
N ALA A 19 -10.24 3.80 13.07
CA ALA A 19 -9.62 3.99 11.76
C ALA A 19 -8.21 4.60 11.87
N GLU A 20 -7.98 5.48 12.84
CA GLU A 20 -6.67 6.10 13.06
C GLU A 20 -5.66 5.12 13.67
N ASP A 21 -6.08 4.31 14.64
CA ASP A 21 -5.24 3.27 15.27
C ASP A 21 -4.83 2.17 14.28
N ASP A 22 -5.72 1.79 13.36
CA ASP A 22 -5.44 0.78 12.33
C ASP A 22 -4.40 1.28 11.32
N ASP A 23 -4.46 2.55 10.91
CA ASP A 23 -3.51 3.13 9.96
C ASP A 23 -2.12 3.38 10.59
N GLU A 24 -2.05 3.79 11.87
CA GLU A 24 -0.79 3.89 12.61
C GLU A 24 -0.12 2.53 12.76
N ASN A 25 -0.81 1.53 13.31
CA ASN A 25 -0.24 0.20 13.49
C ASN A 25 0.14 -0.45 12.15
N THR A 26 -0.65 -0.23 11.11
CA THR A 26 -0.30 -0.63 9.74
C THR A 26 0.99 0.05 9.29
N LEU A 27 1.13 1.37 9.47
CA LEU A 27 2.34 2.09 9.11
C LEU A 27 3.57 1.55 9.85
N LYS A 28 3.46 1.29 11.16
CA LYS A 28 4.53 0.67 11.96
C LYS A 28 4.94 -0.70 11.42
N CYS A 29 3.96 -1.55 11.10
CA CYS A 29 4.21 -2.87 10.51
C CYS A 29 4.90 -2.76 9.14
N LEU A 30 4.43 -1.86 8.28
CA LEU A 30 5.03 -1.64 6.96
C LEU A 30 6.46 -1.13 7.08
N VAL A 31 6.71 -0.10 7.89
CA VAL A 31 8.05 0.47 8.06
C VAL A 31 9.00 -0.54 8.72
N GLY A 32 8.55 -1.29 9.72
CA GLY A 32 9.33 -2.35 10.34
C GLY A 32 9.74 -3.42 9.33
N HIS A 33 8.81 -3.85 8.47
CA HIS A 33 9.10 -4.80 7.39
C HIS A 33 10.05 -4.22 6.34
N LEU A 34 9.89 -2.95 5.96
CA LEU A 34 10.77 -2.30 4.99
C LEU A 34 12.20 -2.15 5.55
N LYS A 35 12.36 -1.71 6.79
CA LYS A 35 13.67 -1.61 7.46
C LYS A 35 14.37 -2.97 7.54
N SER A 36 13.64 -4.05 7.86
CA SER A 36 14.22 -5.41 7.89
C SER A 36 14.65 -5.93 6.51
N ARG A 37 14.14 -5.34 5.42
CA ARG A 37 14.55 -5.58 4.03
C ARG A 37 15.62 -4.62 3.53
N GLY A 38 16.26 -3.86 4.42
CA GLY A 38 17.34 -2.92 4.09
C GLY A 38 16.86 -1.61 3.45
N VAL A 39 15.58 -1.27 3.55
CA VAL A 39 15.06 0.02 3.08
C VAL A 39 15.40 1.11 4.07
N GLN A 40 16.26 2.04 3.65
CA GLN A 40 16.63 3.23 4.41
C GLN A 40 16.09 4.46 3.68
N GLU A 41 15.08 5.10 4.28
CA GLU A 41 14.46 6.31 3.73
C GLU A 41 14.21 7.25 4.91
N ASP A 42 14.82 8.44 4.88
CA ASP A 42 14.85 9.36 6.03
C ASP A 42 13.45 9.73 6.55
N PHE A 43 12.46 9.76 5.66
CA PHE A 43 11.07 10.05 6.04
C PHE A 43 10.38 8.91 6.83
N PHE A 44 11.03 7.76 7.00
CA PHE A 44 10.59 6.68 7.89
C PHE A 44 11.34 6.65 9.23
N ASP A 45 12.27 7.57 9.47
CA ASP A 45 13.06 7.56 10.70
C ASP A 45 12.23 7.93 11.93
N SER A 46 11.25 8.81 11.76
CA SER A 46 10.31 9.21 12.83
C SER A 46 9.25 8.16 13.16
N VAL A 47 9.11 7.11 12.35
CA VAL A 47 8.10 6.06 12.59
C VAL A 47 8.66 5.05 13.59
N SER A 48 8.13 5.08 14.82
CA SER A 48 8.40 4.05 15.83
C SER A 48 7.86 2.70 15.36
N THR A 49 8.69 1.65 15.40
CA THR A 49 8.28 0.28 15.06
C THR A 49 7.89 -0.54 16.30
N GLN A 50 7.70 0.11 17.45
CA GLN A 50 7.27 -0.53 18.70
C GLN A 50 5.74 -0.49 18.83
N PHE A 51 5.19 -1.58 19.36
CA PHE A 51 3.75 -1.73 19.58
C PHE A 51 3.44 -1.73 21.08
N ASN A 52 2.42 -0.97 21.47
CA ASN A 52 1.93 -0.95 22.85
C ASN A 52 0.87 -2.04 23.12
N THR A 53 0.43 -2.73 22.06
CA THR A 53 -0.59 -3.78 22.07
C THR A 53 -0.19 -4.91 21.12
N GLN A 54 -0.88 -6.05 21.18
CA GLN A 54 -0.64 -7.15 20.25
C GLN A 54 -1.13 -6.76 18.84
N VAL A 55 -0.23 -6.81 17.85
CA VAL A 55 -0.52 -6.49 16.44
C VAL A 55 -0.06 -7.62 15.52
N ASP A 56 -0.96 -8.08 14.65
CA ASP A 56 -0.65 -9.06 13.59
C ASP A 56 -0.13 -8.35 12.33
N CYS A 57 1.15 -7.99 12.35
CA CYS A 57 1.79 -7.36 11.19
C CYS A 57 1.75 -8.20 9.91
N PRO A 58 1.97 -9.53 9.94
CA PRO A 58 1.81 -10.36 8.75
C PRO A 58 0.45 -10.21 8.07
N ALA A 59 -0.65 -10.19 8.84
CA ALA A 59 -1.99 -10.01 8.28
C ALA A 59 -2.16 -8.63 7.63
N LEU A 60 -1.71 -7.57 8.28
CA LEU A 60 -1.79 -6.19 7.76
C LEU A 60 -0.99 -6.01 6.46
N ILE A 61 0.23 -6.54 6.42
CA ILE A 61 1.09 -6.52 5.23
C ILE A 61 0.43 -7.30 4.09
N ASN A 62 -0.06 -8.51 4.37
CA ASN A 62 -0.73 -9.35 3.38
C ASN A 62 -2.00 -8.69 2.84
N ALA A 63 -2.77 -8.00 3.67
CA ALA A 63 -3.95 -7.27 3.24
C ALA A 63 -3.59 -6.14 2.25
N LYS A 64 -2.52 -5.38 2.51
CA LYS A 64 -2.04 -4.32 1.60
C LYS A 64 -1.51 -4.89 0.28
N LEU A 65 -0.73 -5.95 0.33
CA LEU A 65 -0.23 -6.64 -0.86
C LEU A 65 -1.35 -7.22 -1.70
N SER A 66 -2.30 -7.93 -1.07
CA SER A 66 -3.46 -8.50 -1.76
C SER A 66 -4.24 -7.43 -2.51
N ARG A 67 -4.54 -6.29 -1.85
CA ARG A 67 -5.21 -5.15 -2.49
C ARG A 67 -4.42 -4.57 -3.67
N ALA A 68 -3.09 -4.47 -3.54
CA ALA A 68 -2.24 -3.98 -4.62
C ALA A 68 -2.23 -4.94 -5.82
N TYR A 69 -2.04 -6.24 -5.56
CA TYR A 69 -2.05 -7.28 -6.58
C TYR A 69 -3.40 -7.38 -7.30
N SER A 70 -4.53 -7.34 -6.59
CA SER A 70 -5.85 -7.38 -7.23
C SER A 70 -6.07 -6.20 -8.18
N LYS A 71 -5.58 -5.00 -7.84
CA LYS A 71 -5.65 -3.82 -8.72
C LYS A 71 -4.80 -4.00 -9.97
N ILE A 72 -3.59 -4.56 -9.84
CA ILE A 72 -2.71 -4.83 -10.98
C ILE A 72 -3.33 -5.90 -11.88
N GLU A 73 -3.77 -7.01 -11.30
CA GLU A 73 -4.40 -8.11 -12.02
C GLU A 73 -5.65 -7.66 -12.79
N SER A 74 -6.51 -6.87 -12.15
CA SER A 74 -7.69 -6.31 -12.82
C SER A 74 -7.33 -5.45 -14.02
N LYS A 75 -6.28 -4.62 -13.93
CA LYS A 75 -5.80 -3.80 -15.04
C LYS A 75 -5.19 -4.64 -16.16
N LEU A 76 -4.38 -5.64 -15.81
CA LEU A 76 -3.78 -6.55 -16.79
C LEU A 76 -4.86 -7.30 -17.57
N LYS A 77 -5.89 -7.82 -16.88
CA LYS A 77 -7.00 -8.55 -17.51
C LYS A 77 -7.86 -7.66 -18.40
N ALA A 78 -8.00 -6.38 -18.06
CA ALA A 78 -8.74 -5.41 -18.88
C ALA A 78 -7.94 -4.91 -20.09
N ASP A 79 -6.63 -5.14 -20.14
CA ASP A 79 -5.77 -4.71 -21.22
C ASP A 79 -5.81 -5.72 -22.39
N ASN A 80 -6.06 -5.22 -23.60
CA ASN A 80 -6.19 -6.07 -24.80
C ASN A 80 -4.91 -6.82 -25.17
N TYR A 81 -3.74 -6.27 -24.82
CA TYR A 81 -2.45 -6.86 -25.14
C TYR A 81 -1.99 -7.82 -24.04
N PHE A 82 -2.07 -7.40 -22.76
CA PHE A 82 -1.60 -8.16 -21.62
C PHE A 82 -2.60 -9.16 -21.06
N GLY A 83 -3.89 -9.06 -21.39
CA GLY A 83 -4.96 -9.86 -20.79
C GLY A 83 -4.72 -11.38 -20.83
N LYS A 84 -4.24 -11.90 -21.97
CA LYS A 84 -3.90 -13.33 -22.15
C LYS A 84 -2.69 -13.79 -21.32
N TYR A 85 -1.83 -12.88 -20.86
CA TYR A 85 -0.64 -13.19 -20.07
C TYR A 85 -0.78 -12.81 -18.59
N ALA A 86 -1.95 -12.30 -18.16
CA ALA A 86 -2.16 -11.78 -16.82
C ALA A 86 -1.76 -12.76 -15.72
N ASN A 87 -2.09 -14.05 -15.85
CA ASN A 87 -1.73 -15.07 -14.85
C ASN A 87 -0.20 -15.24 -14.73
N CYS A 88 0.49 -15.40 -15.87
CA CYS A 88 1.95 -15.53 -15.90
C CYS A 88 2.67 -14.29 -15.34
N VAL A 89 2.19 -13.10 -15.73
CA VAL A 89 2.73 -11.83 -15.24
C VAL A 89 2.54 -11.73 -13.73
N MET A 90 1.34 -12.02 -13.22
CA MET A 90 1.04 -11.94 -11.78
C MET A 90 1.84 -12.94 -10.95
N GLU A 91 2.04 -14.16 -11.45
CA GLU A 91 2.86 -15.17 -10.78
C GLU A 91 4.31 -14.72 -10.63
N ASN A 92 4.91 -14.21 -11.72
CA ASN A 92 6.27 -13.68 -11.69
C ASN A 92 6.38 -12.41 -10.85
N LEU A 93 5.36 -11.54 -10.88
CA LEU A 93 5.32 -10.32 -10.08
C LEU A 93 5.34 -10.65 -8.57
N LYS A 94 4.53 -11.63 -8.14
CA LYS A 94 4.44 -12.09 -6.75
C LYS A 94 5.70 -12.79 -6.24
N ARG A 95 6.42 -13.49 -7.12
CA ARG A 95 7.69 -14.17 -6.77
C ARG A 95 8.88 -13.22 -6.65
N ASN A 96 8.77 -12.00 -7.17
CA ASN A 96 9.83 -11.01 -7.12
C ASN A 96 9.70 -10.16 -5.84
N ASP A 97 10.67 -10.31 -4.95
CA ASP A 97 10.73 -9.60 -3.66
C ASP A 97 10.84 -8.07 -3.84
N ASP A 98 11.54 -7.59 -4.87
CA ASP A 98 11.67 -6.16 -5.15
C ASP A 98 10.31 -5.52 -5.45
N ASN A 99 9.44 -6.23 -6.18
CA ASN A 99 8.08 -5.74 -6.43
C ASN A 99 7.30 -5.62 -5.13
N THR A 100 7.39 -6.64 -4.27
CA THR A 100 6.78 -6.64 -2.93
C THR A 100 7.26 -5.44 -2.13
N VAL A 101 8.57 -5.21 -2.06
CA VAL A 101 9.17 -4.05 -1.39
C VAL A 101 8.65 -2.74 -1.98
N ILE A 102 8.65 -2.56 -3.31
CA ILE A 102 8.17 -1.33 -3.96
C ILE A 102 6.69 -1.07 -3.63
N MET A 103 5.83 -2.09 -3.66
CA MET A 103 4.42 -1.94 -3.32
C MET A 103 4.22 -1.54 -1.86
N LEU A 104 4.92 -2.17 -0.93
CA LEU A 104 4.86 -1.82 0.49
C LEU A 104 5.40 -0.41 0.76
N ARG A 105 6.50 0.00 0.09
CA ARG A 105 7.02 1.38 0.17
C ARG A 105 5.97 2.40 -0.26
N ARG A 106 5.26 2.16 -1.37
CA ARG A 106 4.17 3.06 -1.82
C ARG A 106 3.09 3.20 -0.75
N GLU A 107 2.65 2.10 -0.15
CA GLU A 107 1.59 2.12 0.86
C GLU A 107 2.05 2.80 2.15
N ALA A 108 3.28 2.52 2.60
CA ALA A 108 3.88 3.19 3.74
C ALA A 108 3.99 4.71 3.52
N ILE A 109 4.42 5.16 2.34
CA ILE A 109 4.49 6.61 2.01
C ILE A 109 3.11 7.27 2.03
N LYS A 110 2.07 6.58 1.54
CA LYS A 110 0.70 7.12 1.56
C LYS A 110 0.16 7.27 2.99
N LEU A 111 0.40 6.27 3.84
CA LEU A 111 -0.01 6.30 5.25
C LEU A 111 0.81 7.30 6.06
N ASN A 112 2.12 7.38 5.81
CA ASN A 112 2.99 8.36 6.43
C ASN A 112 2.61 9.80 6.04
N GLY A 113 1.97 9.99 4.88
CA GLY A 113 1.46 11.26 4.34
C GLY A 113 0.49 12.04 5.22
N LEU A 114 0.09 11.52 6.40
CA LEU A 114 -0.66 12.26 7.41
C LEU A 114 0.24 12.95 8.47
N GLY A 115 1.54 12.64 8.55
CA GLY A 115 2.49 13.22 9.52
C GLY A 115 3.64 14.04 8.92
N ILE A 116 3.62 14.25 7.60
CA ILE A 116 4.70 14.90 6.86
C ILE A 116 4.51 16.42 6.85
N ALA A 117 5.08 17.10 7.85
CA ALA A 117 5.19 18.56 7.84
C ALA A 117 6.42 19.07 7.03
N VAL A 118 7.33 18.18 6.62
CA VAL A 118 8.65 18.56 6.07
C VAL A 118 8.93 18.03 4.65
N TRP A 119 8.22 16.98 4.20
CA TRP A 119 8.39 16.45 2.85
C TRP A 119 7.31 17.04 1.93
N ASN A 120 7.72 18.01 1.12
CA ASN A 120 6.82 18.78 0.27
C ASN A 120 5.98 17.84 -0.63
N TYR A 121 4.68 18.09 -0.75
CA TYR A 121 3.72 17.25 -1.49
C TYR A 121 4.19 16.89 -2.92
N PHE A 122 4.92 17.80 -3.57
CA PHE A 122 5.50 17.59 -4.89
C PHE A 122 6.57 16.49 -4.92
N ASN A 123 7.45 16.45 -3.91
CA ASN A 123 8.47 15.40 -3.78
C ASN A 123 7.82 14.03 -3.54
N GLN A 124 6.70 14.01 -2.80
CA GLN A 124 5.91 12.81 -2.59
C GLN A 124 5.29 12.27 -3.86
N LYS A 125 4.65 13.13 -4.62
CA LYS A 125 4.04 12.72 -5.88
C LYS A 125 5.08 12.18 -6.85
N GLU A 126 6.19 12.89 -7.06
CA GLU A 126 7.25 12.45 -7.97
C GLU A 126 7.84 11.10 -7.55
N TYR A 127 8.12 10.92 -6.26
CA TYR A 127 8.68 9.68 -5.74
C TYR A 127 7.70 8.50 -5.89
N LEU A 128 6.42 8.73 -5.57
CA LEU A 128 5.38 7.75 -5.82
C LEU A 128 5.27 7.45 -7.31
N ASP A 129 5.34 8.41 -8.21
CA ASP A 129 5.30 8.16 -9.65
C ASP A 129 6.52 7.35 -10.12
N LYS A 130 7.72 7.61 -9.59
CA LYS A 130 8.92 6.78 -9.84
C LYS A 130 8.74 5.33 -9.38
N LEU A 131 8.16 5.10 -8.19
CA LEU A 131 7.83 3.74 -7.73
C LEU A 131 6.78 3.08 -8.62
N LYS A 132 5.81 3.85 -9.12
CA LYS A 132 4.75 3.33 -10.01
C LYS A 132 5.37 2.82 -11.29
N LYS A 133 6.20 3.68 -11.90
CA LYS A 133 6.90 3.41 -13.14
C LYS A 133 7.78 2.16 -13.02
N ARG A 134 8.51 1.99 -11.90
CA ARG A 134 9.30 0.77 -11.65
C ARG A 134 8.45 -0.51 -11.68
N VAL A 135 7.26 -0.50 -11.08
CA VAL A 135 6.35 -1.66 -11.15
C VAL A 135 5.85 -1.89 -12.59
N GLU A 136 5.50 -0.82 -13.31
CA GLU A 136 5.05 -0.91 -14.70
C GLU A 136 6.15 -1.43 -15.64
N ASP A 137 7.39 -0.95 -15.47
CA ASP A 137 8.56 -1.41 -16.22
C ASP A 137 8.87 -2.88 -15.91
N ASN A 138 8.74 -3.30 -14.65
CA ASN A 138 8.89 -4.71 -14.26
C ASN A 138 7.79 -5.60 -14.86
N ILE A 139 6.53 -5.13 -14.86
CA ILE A 139 5.41 -5.81 -15.52
C ILE A 139 5.71 -6.01 -17.00
N ASN A 140 6.14 -4.95 -17.69
CA ASN A 140 6.46 -4.99 -19.11
C ASN A 140 7.61 -5.95 -19.41
N THR A 141 8.68 -5.88 -18.61
CA THR A 141 9.85 -6.76 -18.73
C THR A 141 9.46 -8.22 -18.54
N VAL A 142 8.72 -8.54 -17.48
CA VAL A 142 8.23 -9.90 -17.20
C VAL A 142 7.33 -10.39 -18.33
N ALA A 143 6.37 -9.55 -18.77
CA ALA A 143 5.46 -9.91 -19.83
C ALA A 143 6.23 -10.25 -21.10
N GLN A 144 7.14 -9.38 -21.55
CA GLN A 144 7.93 -9.60 -22.76
C GLN A 144 8.86 -10.80 -22.64
N GLN A 145 9.67 -10.87 -21.59
CA GLN A 145 10.77 -11.83 -21.49
C GLN A 145 10.37 -13.21 -21.00
N LYS A 146 9.33 -13.31 -20.16
CA LYS A 146 8.99 -14.56 -19.47
C LYS A 146 7.63 -15.12 -19.84
N CYS A 147 6.72 -14.31 -20.38
CA CYS A 147 5.36 -14.73 -20.67
C CYS A 147 5.02 -14.73 -22.16
N ILE A 148 5.52 -13.76 -22.92
CA ILE A 148 5.26 -13.61 -24.35
C ILE A 148 6.28 -14.38 -25.18
N MET A 149 7.58 -14.11 -25.01
CA MET A 149 8.61 -14.75 -25.85
C MET A 149 8.85 -16.24 -25.55
N VAL A 150 8.25 -16.77 -24.47
CA VAL A 150 8.39 -18.18 -24.04
C VAL A 150 7.20 -19.03 -24.53
N ASN A 151 6.15 -18.41 -25.07
CA ASN A 151 4.95 -19.06 -25.62
C ASN A 151 4.80 -18.78 -27.12
#